data_AF-A0AAW2UPG5-F1
#
_entry.id   AF-A0AAW2UPG5-F1
#
_cell.length_a   1.000
_cell.length_b   1.000
_cell.length_c   1.000
_cell.angle_alpha   90.00
_cell.angle_beta   90.00
_cell.angle_gamma   90.00
#
_symmetry.space_group_name_H-M   'P 1'
#
loop_
_entity.id
_entity.type
_entity.pdbx_description
1 polymer ?
#
loop_
_entity_poly.entity_id
_entity_poly.type
_entity_poly.pdbx_seq_one_letter_code
_entity_poly.pdbx_strand_id
1 'polypeptide(L)'
;MVDDVAKLWEVDLKEKVLAAPEYCHANLTNYFTDAFWSDPELSRTFEGRKPCYFNTGVMLMDVEKWRKGGYSQKVEDWMVVQKQKRIYHLGSLPPFLLVLAGNIKPVDHRWNQHGLGGDNIEGKCRGLHPGPISLLHWSGKGKPWLRLDSRRPCNVDHLWAPYDLYRSSKHSFEE
;
A
#
# COMPACT_ATOMS: atom_id res chain seq x y z
N MET A 1 18.78 7.73 -7.32
CA MET A 1 18.33 6.58 -8.14
C MET A 1 17.75 5.56 -7.17
N VAL A 2 16.56 5.04 -7.44
CA VAL A 2 15.91 4.02 -6.60
C VAL A 2 16.66 2.68 -6.71
N ASP A 3 16.50 1.83 -5.69
CA ASP A 3 17.27 0.60 -5.48
C ASP A 3 16.89 -0.52 -6.47
N ASP A 4 17.71 -1.56 -6.57
CA ASP A 4 17.41 -2.74 -7.40
C ASP A 4 16.34 -3.61 -6.72
N VAL A 5 15.22 -3.82 -7.40
CA VAL A 5 14.11 -4.65 -6.93
C VAL A 5 14.51 -6.12 -6.74
N ALA A 6 15.58 -6.60 -7.39
CA ALA A 6 16.10 -7.95 -7.18
C ALA A 6 16.45 -8.22 -5.70
N LYS A 7 16.84 -7.20 -4.93
CA LYS A 7 17.12 -7.36 -3.50
C LYS A 7 15.87 -7.70 -2.67
N LEU A 8 14.67 -7.39 -3.16
CA LEU A 8 13.43 -7.88 -2.52
C LEU A 8 13.28 -9.39 -2.67
N TRP A 9 13.74 -9.96 -3.78
CA TRP A 9 13.65 -11.40 -4.04
C TRP A 9 14.48 -12.24 -3.06
N GLU A 10 15.53 -11.65 -2.47
CA GLU A 10 16.40 -12.28 -1.48
C GLU A 10 15.76 -12.42 -0.09
N VAL A 11 14.56 -11.85 0.12
CA VAL A 11 13.86 -11.96 1.40
C VAL A 11 13.42 -13.40 1.65
N ASP A 12 13.99 -14.01 2.69
CA ASP A 12 13.51 -15.28 3.23
C ASP A 12 12.13 -15.09 3.90
N LEU A 13 11.10 -15.60 3.21
CA LEU A 13 9.71 -15.61 3.66
C LEU A 13 9.48 -16.56 4.85
N LYS A 14 10.39 -17.50 5.12
CA LYS A 14 10.20 -18.57 6.10
C LYS A 14 8.86 -19.28 5.85
N GLU A 15 8.04 -19.43 6.89
CA GLU A 15 6.71 -20.03 6.81
C GLU A 15 5.60 -19.06 6.33
N LYS A 16 5.93 -17.80 6.08
CA LYS A 16 4.94 -16.80 5.67
C LYS A 16 4.69 -16.89 4.17
N VAL A 17 3.45 -16.62 3.76
CA VAL A 17 3.07 -16.57 2.34
C VAL A 17 3.45 -15.25 1.68
N LEU A 18 3.63 -14.20 2.49
CA LEU A 18 3.77 -12.83 2.03
C LEU A 18 4.75 -12.05 2.90
N ALA A 19 5.50 -11.15 2.28
CA ALA A 19 6.26 -10.10 2.94
C ALA A 19 5.86 -8.71 2.46
N ALA A 20 5.80 -7.76 3.38
CA ALA A 20 5.55 -6.35 3.11
C ALA A 20 6.05 -5.47 4.28
N PRO A 21 6.28 -4.17 4.07
CA PRO A 21 6.53 -3.23 5.16
C PRO A 21 5.33 -3.12 6.11
N GLU A 22 5.56 -3.32 7.42
CA GLU A 22 4.53 -3.19 8.46
C GLU A 22 4.62 -1.84 9.19
N TYR A 23 3.48 -1.18 9.39
CA TYR A 23 3.34 0.11 10.05
C TYR A 23 2.48 -0.06 11.31
N CYS A 24 3.04 -0.70 12.33
CA CYS A 24 2.32 -1.00 13.57
C CYS A 24 1.89 0.24 14.39
N HIS A 25 2.39 1.43 14.04
CA HIS A 25 1.93 2.69 14.63
C HIS A 25 0.59 3.17 14.06
N ALA A 26 0.14 2.62 12.92
CA ALA A 26 -1.13 2.97 12.33
C ALA A 26 -2.28 2.35 13.15
N ASN A 27 -3.31 3.13 13.44
CA ASN A 27 -4.49 2.63 14.12
C ASN A 27 -5.33 1.78 13.14
N LEU A 28 -5.26 0.46 13.32
CA LEU A 28 -5.97 -0.51 12.46
C LEU A 28 -7.50 -0.31 12.50
N THR A 29 -8.04 0.19 13.61
CA THR A 29 -9.48 0.47 13.78
C THR A 29 -10.01 1.40 12.70
N ASN A 30 -9.20 2.34 12.21
CA ASN A 30 -9.58 3.31 11.17
C ASN A 30 -9.85 2.68 9.79
N TYR A 31 -9.51 1.41 9.58
CA TYR A 31 -9.71 0.72 8.30
C TYR A 31 -11.02 -0.07 8.23
N PHE A 32 -11.70 -0.24 9.37
CA PHE A 32 -12.95 -1.00 9.50
C PHE A 32 -14.04 -0.12 10.11
N THR A 33 -15.29 -0.44 9.84
CA THR A 33 -16.44 0.34 10.35
C THR A 33 -16.80 -0.09 11.77
N ASP A 34 -17.58 0.74 12.48
CA ASP A 34 -18.17 0.35 13.77
C ASP A 34 -19.02 -0.92 13.67
N ALA A 35 -19.63 -1.17 12.50
CA ALA A 35 -20.40 -2.38 12.23
C ALA A 35 -19.55 -3.65 12.13
N PHE A 36 -18.24 -3.53 11.87
CA PHE A 36 -17.28 -4.63 11.98
C PHE A 36 -16.89 -4.87 13.44
N TRP A 37 -16.52 -3.81 14.16
CA TRP A 37 -16.02 -3.92 15.53
C TRP A 37 -17.08 -4.30 16.56
N SER A 38 -18.34 -3.90 16.35
CA SER A 38 -19.46 -4.26 17.22
C SER A 38 -19.98 -5.68 16.99
N ASP A 39 -19.51 -6.38 15.95
CA ASP A 39 -19.92 -7.74 15.62
C ASP A 39 -18.87 -8.74 16.15
N PRO A 40 -19.20 -9.56 17.16
CA PRO A 40 -18.24 -10.49 17.76
C PRO A 40 -17.75 -11.57 16.80
N GLU A 41 -18.54 -11.96 15.79
CA GLU A 41 -18.10 -12.96 14.80
C GLU A 41 -17.04 -12.36 13.86
N LEU A 42 -17.24 -11.11 13.44
CA LEU A 42 -16.31 -10.43 12.54
C LEU A 42 -15.01 -10.04 13.25
N SER A 43 -15.12 -9.38 14.40
CA SER A 43 -13.96 -8.88 15.16
C SER A 43 -13.05 -10.00 15.68
N ARG A 44 -13.59 -11.20 15.96
CA ARG A 44 -12.82 -12.40 16.31
C ARG A 44 -11.79 -12.81 15.25
N THR A 45 -11.90 -12.32 14.01
CA THR A 45 -10.88 -12.51 12.96
C THR A 45 -9.47 -12.13 13.41
N PHE A 46 -9.34 -11.14 14.31
CA PHE A 46 -8.05 -10.68 14.83
C PHE A 46 -7.67 -11.32 16.17
N GLU A 47 -8.51 -12.16 16.77
CA GLU A 47 -8.24 -12.81 18.04
C GLU A 47 -6.95 -13.67 17.96
N GLY A 48 -6.08 -13.55 18.97
CA GLY A 48 -4.79 -14.23 19.01
C GLY A 48 -3.74 -13.69 18.02
N ARG A 49 -4.05 -12.69 17.20
CA ARG A 49 -3.10 -12.03 16.28
C ARG A 49 -2.57 -10.74 16.90
N LYS A 50 -1.40 -10.30 16.45
CA LYS A 50 -0.89 -8.94 16.67
C LYS A 50 -0.93 -8.20 15.33
N PRO A 51 -2.12 -7.77 14.87
CA PRO A 51 -2.25 -7.26 13.51
C PRO A 51 -1.62 -5.88 13.38
N CYS A 52 -0.71 -5.73 12.42
CA CYS A 52 -0.20 -4.44 11.98
C CYS A 52 -0.76 -4.09 10.60
N TYR A 53 -0.93 -2.79 10.35
CA TYR A 53 -1.16 -2.31 9.00
C TYR A 53 0.03 -2.66 8.12
N PHE A 54 -0.22 -3.18 6.92
CA PHE A 54 0.75 -3.17 5.83
C PHE A 54 0.06 -2.62 4.59
N ASN A 55 0.82 -2.02 3.69
CA ASN A 55 0.29 -1.49 2.45
C ASN A 55 0.48 -2.53 1.33
N THR A 56 -0.57 -2.83 0.57
CA THR A 56 -0.54 -3.80 -0.55
C THR A 56 0.10 -3.27 -1.83
N GLY A 57 0.67 -2.05 -1.81
CA GLY A 57 1.34 -1.45 -2.96
C GLY A 57 2.66 -2.12 -3.34
N VAL A 58 3.35 -2.73 -2.38
CA VAL A 58 4.56 -3.54 -2.63
C VAL A 58 4.50 -4.76 -1.72
N MET A 59 4.54 -5.95 -2.32
CA MET A 59 4.51 -7.22 -1.61
C MET A 59 5.41 -8.23 -2.34
N LEU A 60 6.12 -9.06 -1.58
CA LEU A 60 6.72 -10.29 -2.07
C LEU A 60 5.81 -11.45 -1.67
N MET A 61 5.46 -12.32 -2.62
CA MET A 61 4.50 -13.39 -2.39
C MET A 61 5.05 -14.73 -2.88
N ASP A 62 4.98 -15.75 -2.01
CA ASP A 62 5.15 -17.13 -2.42
C ASP A 62 3.85 -17.60 -3.09
N VAL A 63 3.86 -17.65 -4.42
CA VAL A 63 2.67 -17.98 -5.21
C VAL A 63 2.26 -19.44 -5.04
N GLU A 64 3.18 -20.34 -4.69
CA GLU A 64 2.85 -21.75 -4.45
C GLU A 64 2.11 -21.91 -3.11
N LYS A 65 2.64 -21.32 -2.03
CA LYS A 65 1.96 -21.26 -0.73
C LYS A 65 0.63 -20.51 -0.83
N TRP A 66 0.56 -19.45 -1.65
CA TRP A 66 -0.67 -18.70 -1.89
C TRP A 66 -1.78 -19.58 -2.48
N ARG A 67 -1.45 -20.36 -3.52
CA ARG A 67 -2.40 -21.29 -4.15
C ARG A 67 -2.78 -22.43 -3.21
N LYS A 68 -1.79 -23.10 -2.60
CA LYS A 68 -2.02 -24.20 -1.64
C LYS A 68 -2.88 -23.78 -0.46
N GLY A 69 -2.70 -22.55 0.04
CA GLY A 69 -3.45 -22.01 1.16
C GLY A 69 -4.81 -21.39 0.80
N GLY A 70 -5.21 -21.38 -0.49
CA GLY A 70 -6.49 -20.84 -0.94
C GLY A 70 -6.68 -19.36 -0.62
N TYR A 71 -5.60 -18.56 -0.63
CA TYR A 71 -5.63 -17.19 -0.13
C TYR A 71 -6.46 -16.24 -1.00
N SER A 72 -6.54 -16.48 -2.32
CA SER A 72 -7.45 -15.71 -3.20
C SER A 72 -8.90 -15.84 -2.74
N GLN A 73 -9.37 -17.07 -2.50
CA GLN A 73 -10.74 -17.31 -2.02
C GLN A 73 -10.99 -16.62 -0.68
N LYS A 74 -10.04 -16.74 0.27
CA LYS A 74 -10.16 -16.08 1.58
C LYS A 74 -10.30 -14.55 1.47
N VAL A 75 -9.58 -13.93 0.54
CA VAL A 75 -9.68 -12.49 0.28
C VAL A 75 -11.03 -12.16 -0.36
N GLU A 76 -11.47 -12.94 -1.34
CA GLU A 76 -12.73 -12.76 -2.04
C GLU A 76 -13.95 -12.97 -1.13
N ASP A 77 -13.90 -13.91 -0.19
CA ASP A 77 -14.95 -14.14 0.80
C ASP A 77 -15.22 -12.88 1.63
N TRP A 78 -14.17 -12.17 2.05
CA TRP A 78 -14.31 -10.87 2.73
C TRP A 78 -14.90 -9.77 1.83
N MET A 79 -14.64 -9.82 0.52
CA MET A 79 -15.27 -8.92 -0.44
C MET A 79 -16.77 -9.22 -0.60
N VAL A 80 -17.18 -10.49 -0.51
CA VAL A 80 -18.60 -10.88 -0.47
C VAL A 80 -19.27 -10.36 0.80
N VAL A 81 -18.64 -10.52 1.97
CA VAL A 81 -19.14 -9.96 3.25
C VAL A 81 -19.33 -8.44 3.12
N GLN A 82 -18.34 -7.72 2.60
CA GLN A 82 -18.44 -6.28 2.37
C GLN A 82 -19.62 -5.89 1.48
N LYS A 83 -19.90 -6.68 0.44
CA LYS A 83 -21.00 -6.43 -0.50
C LYS A 83 -22.36 -6.53 0.20
N GLN A 84 -22.47 -7.38 1.22
CA GLN A 84 -23.70 -7.58 2.00
C GLN A 84 -23.82 -6.59 3.18
N LYS A 85 -22.72 -6.36 3.89
CA LYS A 85 -22.62 -5.49 5.06
C LYS A 85 -21.36 -4.65 4.94
N ARG A 86 -21.49 -3.32 5.00
CA ARG A 86 -20.35 -2.41 4.91
C ARG A 86 -19.48 -2.49 6.18
N ILE A 87 -18.43 -3.31 6.13
CA ILE A 87 -17.51 -3.60 7.25
C ILE A 87 -16.17 -2.85 7.14
N TYR A 88 -15.86 -2.26 6.00
CA TYR A 88 -14.72 -1.36 5.82
C TYR A 88 -15.03 -0.21 4.86
N HIS A 89 -14.21 0.84 4.92
CA HIS A 89 -14.50 2.10 4.23
C HIS A 89 -14.33 2.01 2.72
N LEU A 90 -13.11 1.77 2.22
CA LEU A 90 -12.80 1.72 0.79
C LEU A 90 -11.48 0.97 0.50
N GLY A 91 -11.40 0.38 -0.70
CA GLY A 91 -10.17 -0.12 -1.30
C GLY A 91 -10.00 -1.64 -1.24
N SER A 92 -8.94 -2.13 -1.88
CA SER A 92 -8.55 -3.54 -1.90
C SER A 92 -7.79 -3.96 -0.64
N LEU A 93 -7.34 -3.02 0.20
CA LEU A 93 -6.48 -3.32 1.33
C LEU A 93 -7.18 -4.03 2.50
N PRO A 94 -8.37 -3.62 2.97
CA PRO A 94 -8.96 -4.23 4.17
C PRO A 94 -9.15 -5.76 4.09
N PRO A 95 -9.55 -6.36 2.95
CA PRO A 95 -9.56 -7.81 2.78
C PRO A 95 -8.19 -8.48 3.03
N PHE A 96 -7.09 -7.87 2.59
CA PHE A 96 -5.75 -8.40 2.86
C PHE A 96 -5.40 -8.29 4.34
N LEU A 97 -5.80 -7.21 5.02
CA LEU A 97 -5.58 -7.08 6.46
C LEU A 97 -6.34 -8.16 7.24
N LEU A 98 -7.60 -8.44 6.88
CA LEU A 98 -8.41 -9.49 7.52
C LEU A 98 -7.78 -10.88 7.38
N VAL A 99 -7.19 -11.17 6.21
CA VAL A 99 -6.57 -12.48 5.93
C VAL A 99 -5.14 -12.59 6.51
N LEU A 100 -4.36 -11.52 6.48
CA LEU A 100 -2.89 -11.61 6.62
C LEU A 100 -2.30 -10.74 7.74
N ALA A 101 -3.00 -9.74 8.29
CA ALA A 101 -2.39 -8.87 9.30
C ALA A 101 -1.96 -9.67 10.54
N GLY A 102 -0.69 -9.49 10.96
CA GLY A 102 -0.06 -10.29 12.02
C GLY A 102 0.44 -11.67 11.55
N ASN A 103 0.30 -12.01 10.27
CA ASN A 103 0.77 -13.26 9.68
C ASN A 103 1.54 -13.04 8.35
N ILE A 104 2.35 -11.98 8.28
CA ILE A 104 3.29 -11.74 7.19
C ILE A 104 4.73 -11.70 7.70
N LYS A 105 5.68 -11.66 6.76
CA LYS A 105 7.08 -11.39 7.03
C LYS A 105 7.33 -9.88 6.88
N PRO A 106 7.67 -9.14 7.95
CA PRO A 106 8.02 -7.73 7.81
C PRO A 106 9.32 -7.57 7.02
N VAL A 107 9.34 -6.55 6.16
CA VAL A 107 10.54 -6.06 5.47
C VAL A 107 10.77 -4.58 5.76
N ASP A 108 11.98 -4.10 5.48
CA ASP A 108 12.39 -2.71 5.70
C ASP A 108 11.43 -1.73 4.99
N HIS A 109 11.10 -0.62 5.67
CA HIS A 109 10.21 0.44 5.16
C HIS A 109 10.71 1.10 3.88
N ARG A 110 12.01 1.03 3.58
CA ARG A 110 12.61 1.47 2.31
C ARG A 110 11.83 0.98 1.08
N TRP A 111 11.23 -0.20 1.18
CA TRP A 111 10.56 -0.86 0.08
C TRP A 111 9.17 -0.30 -0.23
N ASN A 112 8.65 0.64 0.56
CA ASN A 112 7.37 1.27 0.23
C ASN A 112 7.21 2.64 0.88
N GLN A 113 7.87 3.66 0.30
CA GLN A 113 7.58 5.05 0.65
C GLN A 113 6.21 5.47 0.08
N HIS A 114 5.14 5.13 0.79
CA HIS A 114 3.77 5.41 0.38
C HIS A 114 3.25 6.77 0.88
N GLY A 115 2.05 7.13 0.44
CA GLY A 115 1.37 8.38 0.80
C GLY A 115 1.84 9.61 0.01
N LEU A 116 2.67 9.43 -1.02
CA LEU A 116 3.18 10.55 -1.82
C LEU A 116 2.11 11.20 -2.69
N GLY A 117 0.94 10.55 -2.81
CA GLY A 117 -0.25 11.13 -3.41
C GLY A 117 -0.88 12.28 -2.62
N GLY A 118 -0.26 12.67 -1.51
CA GLY A 118 -0.71 13.73 -0.61
C GLY A 118 -1.77 13.27 0.38
N ASP A 119 -2.08 14.14 1.34
CA ASP A 119 -3.25 13.94 2.19
C ASP A 119 -4.52 13.96 1.32
N ASN A 120 -5.35 12.92 1.44
CA ASN A 120 -6.61 12.81 0.71
C ASN A 120 -7.64 13.85 1.17
N ILE A 121 -7.41 14.52 2.31
CA ILE A 121 -8.29 15.53 2.91
C ILE A 121 -7.81 16.94 2.58
N GLU A 122 -6.54 17.26 2.86
CA GLU A 122 -6.03 18.63 2.71
C GLU A 122 -5.18 18.87 1.44
N GLY A 123 -4.90 17.84 0.65
CA GLY A 123 -4.08 17.96 -0.57
C GLY A 123 -2.62 18.32 -0.31
N LYS A 124 -2.16 18.23 0.95
CA LYS A 124 -0.80 18.60 1.36
C LYS A 124 0.23 17.60 0.86
N CYS A 125 1.42 18.10 0.53
CA CYS A 125 2.60 17.28 0.24
C CYS A 125 3.04 16.52 1.49
N ARG A 126 3.20 15.21 1.37
CA ARG A 126 3.77 14.37 2.44
C ARG A 126 5.29 14.35 2.30
N GLY A 127 5.99 14.52 3.42
CA GLY A 127 7.43 14.32 3.49
C GLY A 127 7.82 12.84 3.36
N LEU A 128 9.10 12.60 3.08
CA LEU A 128 9.68 11.26 3.09
C LEU A 128 9.89 10.79 4.54
N HIS A 129 9.76 9.48 4.78
CA HIS A 129 10.16 8.89 6.05
C HIS A 129 11.68 8.95 6.20
N PRO A 130 12.22 8.96 7.43
CA PRO A 130 13.67 8.91 7.62
C PRO A 130 14.25 7.58 7.12
N GLY A 131 15.51 7.62 6.70
CA GLY A 131 16.24 6.43 6.27
C GLY A 131 16.25 6.21 4.75
N PRO A 132 16.80 5.07 4.31
CA PRO A 132 16.94 4.73 2.90
C PRO A 132 15.58 4.49 2.24
N ILE A 133 15.47 4.81 0.95
CA ILE A 133 14.25 4.65 0.16
C ILE A 133 14.60 3.93 -1.13
N SER A 134 13.93 2.80 -1.34
CA SER A 134 14.10 1.93 -2.51
C SER A 134 12.92 2.06 -3.48
N LEU A 135 11.71 2.35 -3.01
CA LEU A 135 10.53 2.51 -3.85
C LEU A 135 9.66 3.67 -3.40
N LEU A 136 9.30 4.56 -4.33
CA LEU A 136 8.41 5.70 -4.12
C LEU A 136 7.00 5.36 -4.61
N HIS A 137 6.00 5.52 -3.75
CA HIS A 137 4.62 5.15 -4.04
C HIS A 137 3.66 6.34 -3.85
N TRP A 138 3.20 6.90 -4.98
CA TRP A 138 2.15 7.93 -5.05
C TRP A 138 0.74 7.35 -4.81
N SER A 139 0.58 6.66 -3.68
CA SER A 139 -0.72 6.21 -3.18
C SER A 139 -1.58 7.41 -2.79
N GLY A 140 -2.86 7.41 -3.17
CA GLY A 140 -3.76 8.55 -2.97
C GLY A 140 -4.12 9.23 -4.29
N LYS A 141 -4.79 10.38 -4.19
CA LYS A 141 -5.37 11.10 -5.34
C LYS A 141 -4.36 11.98 -6.10
N GLY A 142 -3.39 12.58 -5.42
CA GLY A 142 -2.44 13.52 -6.02
C GLY A 142 -1.38 12.83 -6.86
N LYS A 143 -1.60 12.70 -8.16
CA LYS A 143 -0.63 12.08 -9.05
C LYS A 143 0.46 13.07 -9.48
N PRO A 144 1.72 12.63 -9.63
CA PRO A 144 2.83 13.54 -9.91
C PRO A 144 2.62 14.29 -11.23
N TRP A 145 2.16 13.60 -12.29
CA TRP A 145 1.83 14.23 -13.58
C TRP A 145 0.76 15.33 -13.44
N LEU A 146 -0.33 15.06 -12.71
CA LEU A 146 -1.39 16.07 -12.50
C LEU A 146 -0.87 17.32 -11.76
N ARG A 147 0.02 17.13 -10.79
CA ARG A 147 0.60 18.23 -10.01
C ARG A 147 1.64 19.02 -10.81
N LEU A 148 2.43 18.34 -11.63
CA LEU A 148 3.38 18.96 -12.55
C LEU A 148 2.65 19.77 -13.63
N ASP A 149 1.62 19.20 -14.27
CA ASP A 149 0.82 19.86 -15.30
C ASP A 149 0.10 21.10 -14.77
N SER A 150 -0.43 21.01 -13.54
CA SER A 150 -1.09 22.14 -12.87
C SER A 150 -0.13 23.16 -12.26
N ARG A 151 1.19 23.01 -12.46
CA ARG A 151 2.25 23.87 -11.89
C ARG A 151 2.17 24.00 -10.36
N ARG A 152 1.72 22.95 -9.68
CA ARG A 152 1.67 22.84 -8.21
C ARG A 152 2.34 21.54 -7.74
N PRO A 153 3.59 21.26 -8.13
CA PRO A 153 4.27 20.03 -7.73
C PRO A 153 4.61 20.03 -6.24
N CYS A 154 4.62 18.84 -5.66
CA CYS A 154 5.41 18.58 -4.47
C CYS A 154 6.87 18.37 -4.87
N ASN A 155 7.82 18.67 -3.99
CA ASN A 155 9.25 18.46 -4.25
C ASN A 155 9.56 17.04 -4.76
N VAL A 156 8.87 16.03 -4.21
CA VAL A 156 9.05 14.62 -4.61
C VAL A 156 8.60 14.34 -6.05
N ASP A 157 7.68 15.13 -6.63
CA ASP A 157 7.16 14.88 -7.98
C ASP A 157 8.23 15.10 -9.06
N HIS A 158 9.21 15.97 -8.79
CA HIS A 158 10.34 16.17 -9.69
C HIS A 158 11.22 14.92 -9.83
N LEU A 159 11.15 13.97 -8.89
CA LEU A 159 11.80 12.67 -9.03
C LEU A 159 11.09 11.78 -10.06
N TRP A 160 9.80 11.99 -10.28
CA TRP A 160 9.02 11.28 -11.30
C TRP A 160 9.16 11.94 -12.69
N ALA A 161 9.30 13.26 -12.75
CA ALA A 161 9.28 14.03 -14.01
C ALA A 161 10.18 13.49 -15.14
N PRO A 162 11.42 12.99 -14.90
CA PRO A 162 12.26 12.43 -15.97
C PRO A 162 11.69 11.15 -16.61
N TYR A 163 10.75 10.48 -15.94
CA TYR A 163 10.09 9.27 -16.40
C TYR A 163 8.72 9.55 -17.02
N ASP A 164 8.33 10.81 -17.15
CA ASP A 164 7.12 11.18 -17.86
C ASP A 164 7.27 10.81 -19.35
N LEU A 165 6.48 9.83 -19.78
CA LEU A 165 6.48 9.38 -21.18
C LEU A 165 5.70 10.35 -22.07
N TYR A 166 4.94 11.28 -21.50
CA TYR A 166 4.24 12.31 -22.25
C TYR A 166 5.24 13.32 -22.81
N ARG A 167 5.61 13.12 -24.08
CA ARG A 167 6.35 14.12 -24.85
C ARG A 167 5.38 15.22 -25.26
N SER A 168 5.27 16.30 -24.49
CA SER A 168 4.56 17.48 -24.98
C SER A 168 5.30 17.98 -26.24
N SER A 169 4.59 18.12 -27.36
CA SER A 169 5.08 18.81 -28.55
C SER A 169 5.19 20.31 -28.27
N LYS A 170 6.00 20.70 -27.29
CA LYS A 170 6.48 22.06 -27.22
C LYS A 170 7.54 22.16 -28.30
N HIS A 171 7.19 22.83 -29.39
CA HIS A 171 8.18 23.44 -30.27
C HIS A 171 9.26 24.06 -29.39
N SER A 172 10.46 23.50 -29.47
CA SER A 172 11.67 24.22 -29.11
C SER A 172 11.64 25.49 -29.95
N PHE A 173 11.31 26.63 -29.33
CA PHE A 173 11.81 27.88 -29.86
C PHE A 173 13.31 27.82 -29.61
N GLU A 174 14.03 27.40 -30.65
CA GLU A 174 15.47 27.60 -30.79
C GLU A 174 15.73 29.12 -30.71
N GLU A 175 16.70 29.51 -29.90
CA GLU A 175 17.33 30.83 -29.93
C GLU A 175 18.09 31.06 -31.23
#